data_AF-A0A528MZE6-F1
#
_entry.id   AF-A0A528MZE6-F1
#
_cell.length_a   1.000
_cell.length_b   1.000
_cell.length_c   1.000
_cell.angle_alpha   90.00
_cell.angle_beta   90.00
_cell.angle_gamma   90.00
#
_symmetry.space_group_name_H-M   'P 1'
#
loop_
_entity.id
_entity.type
_entity.pdbx_description
1 polymer ?
#
loop_
_entity_poly.entity_id
_entity_poly.type
_entity_poly.pdbx_seq_one_letter_code
_entity_poly.pdbx_strand_id
1 'polypeptide(L)' 'DFEMSRFSVCRWIAADDKAEMHRFIEAHRGDIARDLDNDPVFLAQHAFSLSYEAERWKAIRFAAVKDYQVR' A
#
# COMPACT_ATOMS: atom_id res chain seq x y z
N ASP A 1 -4.51 -26.51 -5.25
CA ASP A 1 -5.00 -25.90 -4.00
C ASP A 1 -4.40 -24.53 -3.81
N PHE A 2 -5.08 -23.68 -3.02
CA PHE A 2 -4.58 -22.35 -2.67
C PHE A 2 -3.75 -22.39 -1.39
N GLU A 3 -2.81 -21.46 -1.26
CA GLU A 3 -1.98 -21.28 -0.08
C GLU A 3 -2.50 -20.12 0.79
N MET A 4 -2.23 -20.17 2.09
CA MET A 4 -2.63 -19.11 3.02
C MET A 4 -1.74 -17.87 2.83
N SER A 5 -2.38 -16.72 2.60
CA SER A 5 -1.68 -15.43 2.55
C SER A 5 -1.18 -15.01 3.93
N ARG A 6 0.04 -14.46 3.99
CA ARG A 6 0.57 -13.80 5.20
C ARG A 6 -0.02 -12.40 5.45
N PHE A 7 -0.80 -11.87 4.50
CA PHE A 7 -1.38 -10.54 4.53
C PHE A 7 -2.89 -10.60 4.74
N SER A 8 -3.42 -9.74 5.61
CA SER A 8 -4.86 -9.64 5.88
C SER A 8 -5.46 -8.27 5.55
N VAL A 9 -4.63 -7.28 5.22
CA VAL A 9 -5.07 -5.92 4.87
C VAL A 9 -4.31 -5.42 3.65
N CYS A 10 -5.02 -4.84 2.68
CA CYS A 10 -4.43 -4.15 1.54
C CYS A 10 -4.89 -2.68 1.48
N ARG A 11 -4.00 -1.80 1.04
CA ARG A 11 -4.31 -0.38 0.81
C ARG A 11 -3.61 0.10 -0.46
N TRP A 12 -4.32 0.81 -1.32
CA TRP A 12 -3.67 1.58 -2.37
C TRP A 12 -2.85 2.69 -1.72
N ILE A 13 -1.63 2.91 -2.21
CA ILE A 13 -0.74 3.93 -1.67
C ILE A 13 -0.55 5.07 -2.67
N ALA A 14 -0.58 6.30 -2.17
CA ALA A 14 -0.33 7.51 -2.95
C ALA A 14 0.51 8.50 -2.14
N ALA A 15 1.27 9.36 -2.82
CA ALA A 15 2.01 10.45 -2.22
C ALA A 15 2.07 11.63 -3.20
N ASP A 16 2.15 12.86 -2.70
CA ASP A 16 2.33 14.04 -3.57
C ASP A 16 3.77 14.14 -4.09
N ASP A 17 4.73 13.68 -3.29
CA ASP A 17 6.14 13.59 -3.68
C ASP A 17 6.48 12.18 -4.17
N LYS A 18 6.96 12.10 -5.41
CA LYS A 18 7.42 10.83 -6.03
C LYS A 18 8.63 10.25 -5.31
N ALA A 19 9.51 11.06 -4.74
CA ALA A 19 10.67 10.58 -4.00
C ALA A 19 10.23 9.86 -2.72
N GLU A 20 9.23 10.41 -2.01
CA GLU A 20 8.63 9.79 -0.83
C GLU A 20 7.92 8.47 -1.17
N MET A 21 7.16 8.44 -2.28
CA MET A 21 6.56 7.20 -2.78
C MET A 21 7.63 6.14 -3.08
N HIS A 22 8.69 6.52 -3.80
CA HIS A 22 9.78 5.60 -4.10
C HIS A 22 10.43 5.08 -2.82
N ARG A 23 10.75 5.96 -1.86
CA ARG A 23 11.37 5.60 -0.59
C ARG A 23 10.52 4.60 0.21
N PHE A 24 9.20 4.78 0.23
CA PHE A 24 8.28 3.84 0.88
C PHE A 24 8.29 2.46 0.19
N ILE A 25 8.15 2.42 -1.14
CA ILE A 25 8.18 1.17 -1.92
C ILE A 25 9.50 0.42 -1.67
N GLU A 26 10.61 1.15 -1.67
CA GLU A 26 11.94 0.61 -1.50
C GLU A 26 12.17 0.02 -0.11
N ALA A 27 11.59 0.64 0.92
CA ALA A 27 11.63 0.16 2.29
C ALA A 27 10.74 -1.08 2.51
N HIS A 28 9.73 -1.31 1.67
CA HIS A 28 8.69 -2.33 1.88
C HIS A 28 8.52 -3.27 0.68
N ARG A 29 9.54 -3.44 -0.18
CA ARG A 29 9.43 -4.15 -1.46
C ARG A 29 8.73 -5.52 -1.39
N GLY A 30 8.96 -6.29 -0.33
CA GLY A 30 8.33 -7.60 -0.13
C GLY A 30 6.83 -7.56 0.16
N ASP A 31 6.31 -6.39 0.47
CA ASP A 31 4.94 -6.11 0.90
C ASP A 31 4.24 -5.14 -0.07
N ILE A 32 4.84 -4.90 -1.24
CA ILE A 32 4.24 -4.11 -2.34
C ILE A 32 3.77 -5.04 -3.45
N ALA A 33 2.53 -4.83 -3.88
CA ALA A 33 1.96 -5.42 -5.08
C ALA A 33 1.51 -4.32 -6.06
N ARG A 34 1.09 -4.75 -7.24
CA ARG A 34 0.48 -3.91 -8.28
C ARG A 34 -0.93 -4.43 -8.54
N ASP A 35 -1.91 -3.54 -8.62
CA ASP A 35 -3.26 -3.91 -9.06
C ASP A 35 -3.32 -4.07 -10.59
N LEU A 36 -4.53 -4.29 -11.15
CA LEU A 36 -4.73 -4.45 -12.58
C LEU A 36 -4.32 -3.22 -13.41
N ASP A 37 -4.38 -2.02 -12.82
CA ASP A 37 -4.01 -0.76 -13.47
C ASP A 37 -2.54 -0.38 -13.24
N ASN A 38 -1.77 -1.27 -12.60
CA ASN A 38 -0.39 -1.04 -12.13
C ASN A 38 -0.26 -0.01 -11.00
N ASP A 39 -1.34 0.30 -10.28
CA ASP A 39 -1.23 1.14 -9.10
C ASP A 39 -0.60 0.37 -7.93
N PRO A 40 0.28 1.01 -7.14
CA PRO A 40 0.95 0.35 -6.03
C PRO A 40 -0.03 0.08 -4.88
N VAL A 41 0.04 -1.14 -4.35
CA VAL A 41 -0.77 -1.60 -3.21
C VAL A 41 0.17 -2.08 -2.12
N PHE A 42 0.01 -1.55 -0.92
CA PHE A 42 0.69 -2.05 0.28
C PHE A 42 -0.12 -3.19 0.91
N LEU A 43 0.56 -4.29 1.22
CA LEU A 43 0.01 -5.49 1.82
C LEU A 43 0.49 -5.62 3.28
N ALA A 44 -0.39 -5.34 4.23
CA ALA A 44 -0.07 -5.44 5.65
C ALA A 44 -0.51 -6.79 6.24
N GLN A 45 0.30 -7.32 7.15
CA GLN A 45 0.00 -8.57 7.86
C GLN A 45 -1.28 -8.47 8.70
N HIS A 46 -1.53 -7.31 9.31
CA HIS A 46 -2.73 -7.01 10.11
C HIS A 46 -2.94 -5.50 10.27
N ALA A 47 -4.10 -5.09 10.79
CA ALA A 47 -4.49 -3.69 10.92
C ALA A 47 -3.51 -2.86 11.78
N PHE A 48 -2.92 -3.45 12.83
CA PHE A 48 -1.93 -2.75 13.65
C PHE A 48 -0.67 -2.35 12.86
N SER A 49 -0.14 -3.22 11.99
CA SER A 49 1.04 -2.88 11.16
C SER A 49 0.71 -1.78 10.17
N LEU A 50 -0.50 -1.76 9.60
CA LEU A 50 -0.93 -0.66 8.76
C LEU A 50 -0.92 0.68 9.53
N SER A 51 -1.51 0.72 10.73
CA SER A 51 -1.53 1.93 11.56
C SER A 51 -0.11 2.38 11.94
N TYR A 52 0.76 1.43 12.30
CA TYR A 52 2.16 1.69 12.64
C TYR A 52 2.95 2.35 11.49
N GLU A 53 2.74 1.89 10.26
CA GLU A 53 3.37 2.50 9.07
C GLU A 53 2.74 3.86 8.74
N ALA A 54 1.41 3.99 8.80
CA ALA A 54 0.73 5.27 8.60
C ALA A 54 1.11 6.34 9.65
N GLU A 55 1.58 5.93 10.83
CA GLU A 55 2.15 6.81 11.83
C GLU A 55 3.54 7.34 11.46
N ARG A 56 4.35 6.55 10.76
CA ARG A 56 5.74 6.90 10.38
C ARG A 56 5.82 7.59 9.04
N TRP A 57 5.02 7.15 8.09
CA TRP A 57 5.04 7.58 6.71
C TRP A 57 3.92 8.57 6.43
N LYS A 58 3.97 9.73 7.09
CA LYS A 58 2.93 10.77 7.00
C LYS A 58 2.72 11.32 5.58
N ALA A 59 3.73 11.21 4.71
CA ALA A 59 3.63 11.58 3.30
C ALA A 59 2.86 10.57 2.44
N ILE A 60 2.63 9.34 2.95
CA ILE A 60 1.95 8.27 2.24
C ILE A 60 0.49 8.22 2.69
N ARG A 61 -0.40 8.32 1.71
CA ARG A 61 -1.84 8.09 1.88
C ARG A 61 -2.15 6.63 1.63
N PHE A 62 -2.95 6.05 2.51
CA PHE A 62 -3.40 4.66 2.44
C PHE A 62 -4.91 4.63 2.20
N ALA A 63 -5.32 4.32 0.98
CA ALA A 63 -6.74 4.29 0.60
C ALA A 63 -7.31 2.87 0.71
N ALA A 64 -8.43 2.74 1.43
CA ALA A 64 -9.20 1.50 1.52
C ALA A 64 -10.11 1.27 0.32
N VAL A 65 -10.45 2.35 -0.40
CA VAL A 65 -11.30 2.36 -1.59
C VAL A 65 -10.59 3.22 -2.63
N LYS A 66 -10.46 2.69 -3.85
CA LYS A 66 -9.97 3.41 -5.02
C LYS A 66 -11.17 3.92 -5.80
N ASP A 67 -11.25 5.24 -6.00
CA ASP A 67 -12.27 5.83 -6.86
C ASP A 67 -11.93 5.50 -8.31
N TYR A 68 -12.78 4.70 -8.95
CA TYR A 68 -12.66 4.30 -10.36
C TYR A 68 -13.31 5.31 -11.32
N GLN A 69 -13.83 6.44 -10.83
CA GLN A 69 -14.39 7.49 -11.68
C GLN A 69 -13.27 8.24 -12.41
N VAL A 70 -12.70 7.57 -13.40
CA VAL A 70 -11.96 8.19 -14.49
C VAL A 70 -12.99 8.93 -15.33
N ARG A 71 -12.81 10.25 -15.50
CA ARG A 71 -13.52 11.02 -16.52
C ARG A 71 -13.10 10.60 -17.91
#